data_AF-A0A7Y3CTC0-F1
#
_entry.id   AF-A0A7Y3CTC0-F1
#
_cell.length_a   1.000
_cell.length_b   1.000
_cell.length_c   1.000
_cell.angle_alpha   90.00
_cell.angle_beta   90.00
_cell.angle_gamma   90.00
#
_symmetry.space_group_name_H-M   'P 1'
#
loop_
_entity.id
_entity.type
_entity.pdbx_description
1 polymer ?
#
loop_
_entity_poly.entity_id
_entity_poly.type
_entity_poly.pdbx_seq_one_letter_code
_entity_poly.pdbx_strand_id
1 'polypeptide(L)'
;MPELKVISRTSAFAFSDRAGMTLPEIAERLRVAHVLEGSVRKSGDDVRVTVQLIDTRTDTHLLSANYDGNIDDVIALQDSIAAKVVSSFRSQILGSPPGLAEIHPDAYQLFLLGRHILNQRDEDWFERSRVILEQVVDAEPSYVPAMLWLSIAYFDESLDKPATLAEPLRARAEELVALALIE
;
A
#
# COMPACT_ATOMS: atom_id res chain seq x y z
N MET A 1 10.01 -1.82 -4.29
CA MET A 1 9.47 -2.09 -2.94
C MET A 1 10.61 -2.09 -1.92
N PRO A 2 11.31 -0.96 -1.67
CA PRO A 2 12.48 -0.94 -0.79
C PRO A 2 12.13 -0.92 0.71
N GLU A 3 10.85 -0.70 1.05
CA GLU A 3 10.40 -0.47 2.43
C GLU A 3 10.04 -1.75 3.19
N LEU A 4 9.93 -2.90 2.51
CA LEU A 4 9.60 -4.18 3.15
C LEU A 4 10.88 -4.97 3.48
N LYS A 5 11.14 -5.17 4.78
CA LYS A 5 12.18 -6.08 5.25
C LYS A 5 11.75 -7.52 5.00
N VAL A 6 12.36 -8.18 4.02
CA VAL A 6 12.14 -9.60 3.71
C VAL A 6 13.32 -10.43 4.23
N ILE A 7 13.03 -11.43 5.05
CA ILE A 7 14.04 -12.37 5.55
C ILE A 7 14.41 -13.36 4.45
N SER A 8 15.71 -13.69 4.35
CA SER A 8 16.17 -14.63 3.34
C SER A 8 15.51 -16.00 3.49
N ARG A 9 15.23 -16.65 2.36
CA ARG A 9 14.66 -18.00 2.33
C ARG A 9 15.46 -18.98 3.19
N THR A 10 16.79 -18.95 3.09
CA THR A 10 17.68 -19.83 3.87
C THR A 10 17.49 -19.67 5.38
N SER A 11 17.35 -18.43 5.86
CA SER A 11 17.10 -18.15 7.28
C SER A 11 15.71 -18.62 7.72
N ALA A 12 14.69 -18.43 6.89
CA ALA A 12 13.32 -18.89 7.18
C ALA A 12 13.21 -20.42 7.18
N PHE A 13 13.85 -21.09 6.24
CA PHE A 13 13.85 -22.56 6.11
C PHE A 13 14.52 -23.28 7.30
N ALA A 14 15.34 -22.60 8.11
CA ALA A 14 15.85 -23.18 9.36
C ALA A 14 14.76 -23.54 10.39
N PHE A 15 13.53 -23.06 10.16
CA PHE A 15 12.35 -23.24 11.01
C PHE A 15 11.24 -24.10 10.37
N SER A 16 11.38 -24.57 9.12
CA SER A 16 10.30 -25.29 8.41
C SER A 16 9.93 -26.65 9.01
N ASP A 17 10.88 -27.32 9.68
CA ASP A 17 10.73 -28.70 10.17
C ASP A 17 10.83 -28.82 11.70
N ARG A 18 10.78 -27.70 12.44
CA ARG A 18 10.95 -27.74 13.90
C ARG A 18 9.62 -28.00 14.61
N ALA A 19 9.33 -29.28 14.83
CA ALA A 19 8.34 -29.71 15.81
C ALA A 19 8.70 -29.13 17.19
N GLY A 20 7.95 -28.12 17.64
CA GLY A 20 8.05 -27.58 19.01
C GLY A 20 8.31 -26.09 19.15
N MET A 21 8.37 -25.31 18.07
CA MET A 21 8.36 -23.84 18.15
C MET A 21 7.07 -23.27 17.61
N THR A 22 6.47 -22.35 18.36
CA THR A 22 5.30 -21.59 17.99
C THR A 22 5.68 -20.49 16.99
N LEU A 23 4.70 -20.05 16.19
CA LEU A 23 4.91 -18.98 15.21
C LEU A 23 5.43 -17.66 15.86
N PRO A 24 4.92 -17.23 17.04
CA PRO A 24 5.47 -16.07 17.74
C PRO A 24 6.98 -16.18 18.08
N GLU A 25 7.45 -17.36 18.51
CA GLU A 25 8.87 -17.58 18.82
C GLU A 25 9.76 -17.51 17.57
N ILE A 26 9.26 -18.03 16.43
CA ILE A 26 9.93 -17.93 15.14
C ILE A 26 10.00 -16.46 14.71
N ALA A 27 8.90 -15.73 14.83
CA ALA A 27 8.79 -14.33 14.47
C ALA A 27 9.75 -13.44 15.28
N GLU A 28 9.85 -13.68 16.59
CA GLU A 28 10.78 -12.96 17.47
C GLU A 28 12.24 -13.17 17.04
N ARG A 29 12.63 -14.41 16.75
CA ARG A 29 13.99 -14.74 16.32
C ARG A 29 14.35 -14.14 14.97
N LEU A 30 13.40 -14.13 14.04
CA LEU A 30 13.59 -13.54 12.71
C LEU A 30 13.40 -12.01 12.73
N ARG A 31 12.86 -11.45 13.82
CA ARG A 31 12.46 -10.05 13.98
C ARG A 31 11.56 -9.59 12.84
N VAL A 32 10.44 -10.29 12.67
CA VAL A 32 9.41 -10.03 11.66
C VAL A 32 8.05 -9.85 12.32
N ALA A 33 7.19 -9.04 11.72
CA ALA A 33 5.81 -8.81 12.18
C ALA A 33 4.78 -9.72 11.48
N HIS A 34 5.18 -10.33 10.35
CA HIS A 34 4.31 -11.16 9.54
C HIS A 34 5.08 -12.38 9.04
N VAL A 35 4.40 -13.52 8.92
CA VAL A 35 4.95 -14.73 8.31
C VAL A 35 4.06 -15.12 7.12
N LEU A 36 4.70 -15.41 6.00
CA LEU A 36 4.07 -16.03 4.84
C LEU A 36 4.47 -17.50 4.83
N GLU A 37 3.50 -18.39 4.95
CA GLU A 37 3.70 -19.83 4.85
C GLU A 37 2.83 -20.43 3.74
N GLY A 38 3.17 -21.65 3.32
CA GLY A 38 2.42 -22.32 2.28
C GLY A 38 2.73 -23.79 2.18
N SER A 39 1.83 -24.50 1.51
CA SER A 39 1.98 -25.92 1.22
C SER A 39 1.65 -26.19 -0.23
N VAL A 40 2.27 -27.22 -0.78
CA VAL A 40 2.04 -27.68 -2.16
C VAL A 40 1.51 -29.10 -2.09
N ARG A 41 0.40 -29.36 -2.77
CA ARG A 41 -0.17 -30.69 -2.97
C ARG A 41 -0.21 -30.99 -4.46
N LYS A 42 0.19 -32.19 -4.84
CA LYS A 42 0.19 -32.65 -6.23
C LYS A 42 -0.69 -33.90 -6.35
N SER A 43 -1.50 -33.98 -7.41
CA SER A 43 -2.27 -35.17 -7.77
C SER A 43 -2.25 -35.33 -9.29
N GLY A 44 -1.55 -36.35 -9.79
CA GLY A 44 -1.28 -36.46 -11.23
C GLY A 44 -0.53 -35.22 -11.71
N ASP A 45 -1.09 -34.53 -12.69
CA ASP A 45 -0.54 -33.27 -13.23
C ASP A 45 -1.10 -32.03 -12.54
N ASP A 46 -2.11 -32.18 -11.67
CA ASP A 46 -2.70 -31.07 -10.93
C ASP A 46 -1.86 -30.71 -9.70
N VAL A 47 -1.69 -29.40 -9.49
CA VAL A 47 -0.98 -28.81 -8.36
C VAL A 47 -1.89 -27.81 -7.67
N ARG A 48 -2.03 -27.95 -6.35
CA ARG A 48 -2.65 -26.97 -5.47
C ARG A 48 -1.61 -26.37 -4.55
N VAL A 49 -1.47 -25.05 -4.58
CA VAL A 49 -0.64 -24.28 -3.66
C VAL A 49 -1.54 -23.53 -2.69
N THR A 50 -1.42 -23.81 -1.41
CA THR A 50 -2.05 -23.03 -0.34
C THR A 50 -1.05 -22.03 0.19
N VAL A 51 -1.45 -20.77 0.34
CA VAL A 51 -0.62 -19.68 0.89
C VAL A 51 -1.38 -18.99 2.01
N GLN A 52 -0.71 -18.74 3.13
CA GLN A 52 -1.26 -18.08 4.29
C GLN A 52 -0.34 -16.96 4.76
N LEU A 53 -0.93 -15.80 5.06
CA LEU A 53 -0.25 -14.66 5.66
C LEU A 53 -0.76 -14.50 7.08
N ILE A 54 0.15 -14.47 8.05
CA ILE A 54 -0.19 -14.49 9.48
C ILE A 54 0.42 -13.25 10.14
N ASP A 55 -0.38 -12.56 10.96
CA ASP A 55 0.11 -11.55 11.91
C ASP A 55 0.64 -12.27 13.14
N THR A 56 1.94 -12.12 13.40
CA THR A 56 2.62 -12.88 14.45
C THR A 56 2.36 -12.32 15.85
N ARG A 57 1.77 -11.12 15.96
CA ARG A 57 1.44 -10.48 17.25
C ARG A 57 0.16 -11.05 17.83
N THR A 58 -0.78 -11.39 16.97
CA THR A 58 -2.11 -11.93 17.33
C THR A 58 -2.26 -13.40 17.00
N ASP A 59 -1.31 -13.98 16.25
CA ASP A 59 -1.35 -15.36 15.74
C ASP A 59 -2.61 -15.64 14.89
N THR A 60 -3.01 -14.64 14.10
CA THR A 60 -4.22 -14.68 13.26
C THR A 60 -3.89 -14.59 11.78
N HIS A 61 -4.61 -15.37 10.96
CA HIS A 61 -4.51 -15.28 9.51
C HIS A 61 -5.08 -13.95 9.00
N LEU A 62 -4.25 -13.19 8.31
CA LEU A 62 -4.67 -12.03 7.51
C LEU A 62 -5.20 -12.49 6.14
N LEU A 63 -4.56 -13.51 5.54
CA LEU A 63 -4.95 -14.11 4.26
C LEU A 63 -4.82 -15.63 4.30
N SER A 64 -5.71 -16.31 3.59
CA SER A 64 -5.59 -17.72 3.23
C SER A 64 -6.12 -17.90 1.81
N ALA A 65 -5.30 -18.38 0.88
CA ALA A 65 -5.65 -18.52 -0.53
C ALA A 65 -5.15 -19.86 -1.09
N ASN A 66 -5.92 -20.42 -2.01
CA ASN A 66 -5.55 -21.61 -2.77
C ASN A 66 -5.39 -21.25 -4.24
N TYR A 67 -4.33 -21.77 -4.85
CA TYR A 67 -4.01 -21.59 -6.26
C TYR A 67 -3.85 -22.96 -6.92
N ASP A 68 -4.73 -23.24 -7.86
CA ASP A 68 -4.72 -24.47 -8.63
C ASP A 68 -4.05 -24.23 -9.98
N GLY A 69 -3.28 -25.21 -10.45
CA GLY A 69 -2.64 -25.17 -11.76
C GLY A 69 -2.11 -26.55 -12.16
N ASN A 70 -1.43 -26.59 -13.31
CA ASN A 70 -0.83 -27.82 -13.84
C ASN A 70 0.70 -27.83 -13.63
N ILE A 71 1.27 -29.01 -13.45
CA ILE A 71 2.71 -29.25 -13.29
C ILE A 71 3.55 -28.75 -14.48
N ASP A 72 2.98 -28.77 -15.69
CA ASP A 72 3.65 -28.35 -16.93
C ASP A 72 3.84 -26.82 -16.99
N ASP A 73 3.00 -26.07 -16.27
CA ASP A 73 3.00 -24.60 -16.22
C ASP A 73 3.44 -24.04 -14.86
N VAL A 74 4.23 -24.79 -14.09
CA VAL A 74 4.60 -24.41 -12.71
C VAL A 74 5.27 -23.05 -12.60
N ILE A 75 6.04 -22.62 -13.60
CA ILE A 75 6.66 -21.30 -13.60
C ILE A 75 5.59 -20.20 -13.73
N ALA A 76 4.64 -20.36 -14.65
CA ALA A 76 3.54 -19.42 -14.81
C ALA A 76 2.62 -19.40 -13.58
N LEU A 77 2.42 -20.57 -12.95
CA LEU A 77 1.71 -20.67 -11.68
C LEU A 77 2.45 -19.92 -10.57
N GLN A 78 3.78 -20.05 -10.46
CA GLN A 78 4.59 -19.31 -9.49
C GLN A 78 4.48 -17.79 -9.67
N ASP A 79 4.59 -17.30 -10.91
CA ASP A 79 4.50 -15.87 -11.21
C ASP A 79 3.12 -15.31 -10.86
N SER A 80 2.06 -16.06 -11.20
CA SER A 80 0.67 -15.74 -10.86
C SER A 80 0.46 -15.68 -9.35
N ILE A 81 0.98 -16.67 -8.60
CA ILE A 81 0.91 -16.69 -7.13
C ILE A 81 1.66 -15.48 -6.56
N ALA A 82 2.88 -15.20 -7.02
CA ALA A 82 3.68 -14.09 -6.53
C ALA A 82 2.96 -12.75 -6.73
N ALA A 83 2.39 -12.51 -7.92
CA ALA A 83 1.62 -11.31 -8.21
C ALA A 83 0.41 -11.14 -7.27
N LYS A 84 -0.36 -12.21 -7.07
CA LYS A 84 -1.55 -12.20 -6.21
C LYS A 84 -1.22 -12.01 -4.73
N VAL A 85 -0.17 -12.67 -4.25
CA VAL A 85 0.34 -12.50 -2.89
C VAL A 85 0.79 -11.06 -2.66
N VAL A 86 1.54 -10.47 -3.59
CA VAL A 86 1.97 -9.05 -3.48
C VAL A 86 0.77 -8.11 -3.46
N SER A 87 -0.24 -8.32 -4.31
CA SER A 87 -1.43 -7.46 -4.31
C SER A 87 -2.21 -7.55 -2.99
N SER A 88 -2.44 -8.77 -2.48
CA SER A 88 -3.16 -8.96 -1.23
C SER A 88 -2.38 -8.43 -0.02
N PHE A 89 -1.05 -8.64 -0.01
CA PHE A 89 -0.17 -8.13 1.04
C PHE A 89 -0.21 -6.60 1.11
N ARG A 90 -0.17 -5.92 -0.05
CA ARG A 90 -0.29 -4.45 -0.09
C ARG A 90 -1.60 -4.00 0.57
N SER A 91 -2.73 -4.56 0.15
CA SER A 91 -4.04 -4.18 0.71
C SER A 91 -4.17 -4.45 2.21
N GLN A 92 -3.61 -5.56 2.70
CA GLN A 92 -3.78 -5.96 4.10
C GLN A 92 -2.78 -5.32 5.08
N ILE A 93 -1.54 -5.04 4.64
CA ILE A 93 -0.46 -4.59 5.53
C ILE A 93 -0.13 -3.11 5.36
N LEU A 94 -0.22 -2.58 4.14
CA LEU A 94 0.04 -1.16 3.89
C LEU A 94 -1.27 -0.35 3.92
N GLY A 95 -2.40 -1.01 4.21
CA GLY A 95 -3.72 -0.54 3.80
C GLY A 95 -3.86 -0.65 2.29
N SER A 96 -5.10 -0.78 1.79
CA SER A 96 -5.32 -0.34 0.40
C SER A 96 -4.80 1.10 0.33
N PRO A 97 -3.99 1.49 -0.69
CA PRO A 97 -4.03 2.89 -1.05
C PRO A 97 -5.53 3.23 -1.17
N PRO A 98 -6.03 4.30 -0.51
CA PRO A 98 -7.43 4.70 -0.68
C PRO A 98 -7.69 4.64 -2.17
N GLY A 99 -8.74 3.91 -2.54
CA GLY A 99 -8.85 3.16 -3.79
C GLY A 99 -8.08 3.81 -4.92
N LEU A 100 -7.33 3.03 -5.70
CA LEU A 100 -7.01 3.49 -7.05
C LEU A 100 -8.35 3.57 -7.80
N ALA A 101 -9.14 4.60 -7.50
CA ALA A 101 -10.16 5.11 -8.37
C ALA A 101 -9.46 5.23 -9.72
N GLU A 102 -10.08 4.62 -10.71
CA GLU A 102 -9.57 4.62 -12.06
C GLU A 102 -9.53 6.08 -12.50
N ILE A 103 -8.33 6.65 -12.44
CA ILE A 103 -8.05 8.05 -12.76
C ILE A 103 -7.52 8.11 -14.18
N HIS A 104 -7.98 9.09 -14.95
CA HIS A 104 -7.47 9.32 -16.29
C HIS A 104 -5.93 9.49 -16.27
N PRO A 105 -5.18 8.84 -17.19
CA PRO A 105 -3.71 8.88 -17.17
C PRO A 105 -3.11 10.30 -17.11
N ASP A 106 -3.73 11.26 -17.78
CA ASP A 106 -3.29 12.66 -17.78
C ASP A 106 -3.45 13.31 -16.39
N ALA A 107 -4.57 13.06 -15.72
CA ALA A 107 -4.80 13.55 -14.35
C ALA A 107 -3.86 12.86 -13.35
N TYR A 108 -3.55 11.58 -13.58
CA TYR A 108 -2.57 10.87 -12.76
C TYR A 108 -1.15 11.43 -12.90
N GLN A 109 -0.74 11.83 -14.10
CA GLN A 109 0.55 12.49 -14.31
C GLN A 109 0.63 13.83 -13.56
N LEU A 110 -0.44 14.63 -13.61
CA LEU A 110 -0.54 15.88 -12.84
C LEU A 110 -0.49 15.61 -11.34
N PHE A 111 -1.18 14.58 -10.85
CA PHE A 111 -1.12 14.18 -9.45
C PHE A 111 0.30 13.84 -9.00
N LEU A 112 1.01 13.02 -9.78
CA LEU A 112 2.40 12.66 -9.48
C LEU A 112 3.32 13.90 -9.48
N LEU A 113 3.10 14.84 -10.40
CA LEU A 113 3.85 16.09 -10.46
C LEU A 113 3.58 16.98 -9.24
N GLY A 114 2.32 17.20 -8.87
CA GLY A 114 1.97 17.98 -7.68
C GLY A 114 2.57 17.37 -6.40
N ARG A 115 2.37 16.06 -6.20
CA ARG A 115 2.98 15.34 -5.07
C ARG A 115 4.50 15.43 -5.06
N HIS A 116 5.14 15.40 -6.22
CA HIS A 116 6.59 15.52 -6.31
C HIS A 116 7.06 16.90 -5.84
N ILE A 117 6.40 17.98 -6.29
CA ILE A 117 6.71 19.36 -5.89
C ILE A 117 6.54 19.55 -4.37
N LEU A 118 5.44 19.03 -3.80
CA LEU A 118 5.20 19.03 -2.35
C LEU A 118 6.33 18.35 -1.55
N ASN A 119 6.87 17.25 -2.06
CA ASN A 119 7.94 16.50 -1.39
C ASN A 119 9.32 17.14 -1.54
N GLN A 120 9.59 17.86 -2.64
CA GLN A 120 10.87 18.55 -2.82
C GLN A 120 11.01 19.75 -1.87
N ARG A 121 9.90 20.46 -1.58
CA ARG A 121 9.86 21.65 -0.72
C ARG A 121 10.79 22.79 -1.19
N ASP A 122 10.96 22.93 -2.51
CA ASP A 122 11.66 24.04 -3.17
C ASP A 122 10.83 25.34 -3.15
N GLU A 123 11.37 26.50 -3.54
CA GLU A 123 10.66 27.79 -3.49
C GLU A 123 9.22 27.74 -4.08
N ASP A 124 8.28 28.33 -3.34
CA ASP A 124 6.83 28.35 -3.62
C ASP A 124 6.20 26.97 -3.90
N TRP A 125 6.77 25.90 -3.32
CA TRP A 125 6.30 24.52 -3.50
C TRP A 125 4.81 24.33 -3.18
N PHE A 126 4.31 24.95 -2.11
CA PHE A 126 2.91 24.81 -1.70
C PHE A 126 1.98 25.43 -2.75
N GLU A 127 2.28 26.63 -3.27
CA GLU A 127 1.43 27.31 -4.26
C GLU A 127 1.45 26.56 -5.59
N ARG A 128 2.64 26.20 -6.06
CA ARG A 128 2.81 25.45 -7.32
C ARG A 128 2.13 24.09 -7.28
N SER A 129 2.29 23.37 -6.17
CA SER A 129 1.62 22.09 -6.02
C SER A 129 0.11 22.24 -5.86
N ARG A 130 -0.36 23.26 -5.15
CA ARG A 130 -1.79 23.52 -4.97
C ARG A 130 -2.47 23.72 -6.32
N VAL A 131 -1.93 24.59 -7.17
CA VAL A 131 -2.47 24.86 -8.52
C VAL A 131 -2.53 23.59 -9.39
N ILE A 132 -1.55 22.68 -9.27
CA ILE A 132 -1.54 21.43 -10.03
C ILE A 132 -2.54 20.43 -9.46
N LEU A 133 -2.61 20.30 -8.14
CA LEU A 133 -3.52 19.36 -7.48
C LEU A 133 -4.98 19.80 -7.56
N GLU A 134 -5.26 21.10 -7.64
CA GLU A 134 -6.59 21.65 -7.96
C GLU A 134 -7.09 21.12 -9.31
N GLN A 135 -6.24 21.13 -10.35
CA GLN A 135 -6.60 20.59 -11.66
C GLN A 135 -6.95 19.10 -11.59
N VAL A 136 -6.29 18.34 -10.72
CA VAL A 136 -6.61 16.92 -10.53
C VAL A 136 -7.94 16.74 -9.83
N VAL A 137 -8.22 17.48 -8.76
CA VAL A 137 -9.49 17.38 -8.03
C VAL A 137 -10.67 17.91 -8.87
N ASP A 138 -10.45 18.91 -9.71
CA ASP A 138 -11.46 19.43 -10.65
C ASP A 138 -11.78 18.42 -11.76
N ALA A 139 -10.76 17.73 -12.28
CA ALA A 139 -10.93 16.70 -13.31
C ALA A 139 -11.48 15.38 -12.76
N GLU A 140 -11.06 15.02 -11.54
CA GLU A 140 -11.31 13.72 -10.92
C GLU A 140 -11.80 13.92 -9.47
N PRO A 141 -13.06 14.37 -9.27
CA PRO A 141 -13.56 14.77 -7.95
C PRO A 141 -13.77 13.63 -6.97
N SER A 142 -13.55 12.37 -7.36
CA SER A 142 -13.56 11.20 -6.46
C SER A 142 -12.14 10.66 -6.21
N TYR A 143 -11.09 11.35 -6.69
CA TYR A 143 -9.72 10.91 -6.47
C TYR A 143 -9.21 11.36 -5.10
N VAL A 144 -9.60 10.63 -4.06
CA VAL A 144 -9.23 10.85 -2.65
C VAL A 144 -7.75 11.19 -2.44
N PRO A 145 -6.77 10.51 -3.08
CA PRO A 145 -5.37 10.88 -2.90
C PRO A 145 -5.08 12.34 -3.27
N ALA A 146 -5.66 12.88 -4.35
CA ALA A 146 -5.43 14.28 -4.71
C ALA A 146 -6.05 15.24 -3.71
N MET A 147 -7.24 14.95 -3.16
CA MET A 147 -7.85 15.77 -2.11
C MET A 147 -6.97 15.87 -0.87
N LEU A 148 -6.40 14.74 -0.42
CA LEU A 148 -5.54 14.69 0.76
C LEU A 148 -4.21 15.42 0.53
N TRP A 149 -3.60 15.29 -0.64
CA TRP A 149 -2.38 16.05 -0.95
C TRP A 149 -2.65 17.54 -1.14
N LEU A 150 -3.81 17.89 -1.70
CA LEU A 150 -4.24 19.28 -1.86
C LEU A 150 -4.51 19.93 -0.50
N SER A 151 -5.13 19.21 0.44
CA SER A 151 -5.37 19.74 1.78
C SER A 151 -4.06 20.04 2.52
N ILE A 152 -3.04 19.20 2.36
CA ILE A 152 -1.69 19.46 2.89
C ILE A 152 -1.12 20.75 2.29
N ALA A 153 -1.20 20.94 0.96
CA ALA A 153 -0.72 22.16 0.31
C ALA A 153 -1.41 23.42 0.84
N TYR A 154 -2.74 23.39 1.02
CA TYR A 154 -3.50 24.48 1.63
C TYR A 154 -3.10 24.74 3.09
N PHE A 155 -2.91 23.68 3.87
CA PHE A 155 -2.50 23.81 5.27
C PHE A 155 -1.10 24.43 5.38
N ASP A 156 -0.14 23.93 4.60
CA ASP A 156 1.24 24.41 4.60
C ASP A 156 1.33 25.86 4.11
N GLU A 157 0.60 26.24 3.06
CA GLU A 157 0.51 27.64 2.62
C GLU A 157 -0.02 28.54 3.74
N SER A 158 -0.96 28.06 4.56
CA SER A 158 -1.53 28.83 5.67
C SER A 158 -0.52 29.17 6.78
N LEU A 159 0.56 28.39 6.91
CA LEU A 159 1.55 28.57 7.98
C LEU A 159 2.36 29.85 7.80
N ASP A 160 2.56 30.29 6.55
CA ASP A 160 3.36 31.47 6.19
C ASP A 160 2.53 32.76 6.06
N LYS A 161 1.22 32.70 6.35
CA LYS A 161 0.29 33.81 6.13
C LYS A 161 -0.24 34.39 7.45
N PRO A 162 -0.56 35.69 7.50
CA PRO A 162 -1.29 36.26 8.64
C PRO A 162 -2.68 35.62 8.76
N ALA A 163 -3.26 35.63 9.97
CA ALA A 163 -4.52 34.95 10.28
C ALA A 163 -5.66 35.23 9.27
N THR A 164 -5.79 36.47 8.81
CA THR A 164 -6.81 36.88 7.82
C THR A 164 -6.70 36.14 6.48
N LEU A 165 -5.51 35.70 6.08
CA LEU A 165 -5.27 34.92 4.87
C LEU A 165 -5.11 33.43 5.16
N ALA A 166 -4.70 33.05 6.37
CA ALA A 166 -4.54 31.65 6.77
C ALA A 166 -5.87 30.93 7.05
N GLU A 167 -6.84 31.60 7.67
CA GLU A 167 -8.16 31.05 8.00
C GLU A 167 -8.88 30.41 6.80
N PRO A 168 -9.04 31.07 5.64
CA PRO A 168 -9.73 30.46 4.50
C PRO A 168 -8.96 29.26 3.92
N LEU A 169 -7.62 29.29 3.94
CA LEU A 169 -6.79 28.17 3.47
C LEU A 169 -6.97 26.94 4.37
N ARG A 170 -7.01 27.14 5.70
CA ARG A 170 -7.27 26.05 6.66
C ARG A 170 -8.67 25.48 6.53
N ALA A 171 -9.68 26.34 6.39
CA ALA A 171 -11.06 25.90 6.16
C ALA A 171 -11.16 25.03 4.90
N ARG A 172 -10.45 25.40 3.82
CA ARG A 172 -10.42 24.59 2.60
C ARG A 172 -9.69 23.26 2.78
N ALA A 173 -8.60 23.24 3.54
CA ALA A 173 -7.90 21.99 3.88
C ALA A 173 -8.82 21.04 4.67
N GLU A 174 -9.53 21.54 5.67
CA GLU A 174 -10.48 20.77 6.47
C GLU A 174 -11.64 20.23 5.63
N GLU A 175 -12.18 21.03 4.72
CA GLU A 175 -13.24 20.62 3.79
C GLU A 175 -12.77 19.45 2.90
N LEU A 176 -11.57 19.53 2.33
CA LEU A 176 -11.00 18.48 1.49
C LEU A 176 -10.77 17.17 2.27
N VAL A 177 -10.33 17.26 3.52
CA VAL A 177 -10.20 16.09 4.40
C VAL A 177 -11.58 15.49 4.72
N ALA A 178 -12.59 16.33 4.99
CA ALA A 178 -13.94 15.85 5.24
C ALA A 178 -14.53 15.13 4.02
N LEU A 179 -14.34 15.68 2.81
CA LEU A 179 -14.77 15.04 1.56
C LEU A 179 -14.08 13.69 1.35
N ALA A 180 -12.77 13.61 1.60
CA ALA A 180 -11.98 12.38 1.50
C ALA A 180 -12.40 11.26 2.48
N LEU A 181 -13.13 11.59 3.56
CA LEU A 181 -13.59 10.63 4.57
C LEU A 181 -15.03 10.12 4.32
N ILE A 182 -15.73 10.68 3.33
CA ILE A 182 -17.12 10.31 2.99
C ILE A 182 -17.18 9.19 1.94
N GLU A 183 -16.08 8.90 1.23
CA GLU A 183 -15.92 7.78 0.29
C GLU A 183 -15.42 6.49 0.96
#